data_AF-A0A1I6SGX5-F1
#
_entry.id   AF-A0A1I6SGX5-F1
#
_cell.length_a   1.000
_cell.length_b   1.000
_cell.length_c   1.000
_cell.angle_alpha   90.00
_cell.angle_beta   90.00
_cell.angle_gamma   90.00
#
_symmetry.space_group_name_H-M   'P 1'
#
loop_
_entity.id
_entity.type
_entity.pdbx_description
1 polymer ?
#
loop_
_entity_poly.entity_id
_entity_poly.type
_entity_poly.pdbx_seq_one_letter_code
_entity_poly.pdbx_strand_id
1 'polypeptide(L)' 'MQNALWRICPEYLVGYVEDPEVIRKIRRSYPEFMEFGIYYRNGTVIARQYRIPSDQKRSARRLLGVNLT' A
#
# COMPACT_ATOMS: atom_id res chain seq x y z
N MET A 1 -9.96 -9.10 4.04
CA MET A 1 -8.71 -8.42 3.70
C MET A 1 -8.93 -7.62 2.44
N GLN A 2 -9.19 -6.32 2.56
CA GLN A 2 -9.38 -5.44 1.42
C GLN A 2 -8.21 -4.49 1.32
N ASN A 3 -7.39 -4.66 0.28
CA ASN A 3 -6.43 -3.63 -0.10
C ASN A 3 -7.20 -2.49 -0.76
N ALA A 4 -6.65 -1.28 -0.71
CA ALA A 4 -7.18 -0.14 -1.43
C ALA A 4 -6.05 0.70 -2.00
N LEU A 5 -6.29 1.33 -3.14
CA LEU A 5 -5.35 2.21 -3.81
C LEU A 5 -6.08 3.45 -4.30
N TRP A 6 -5.71 4.63 -3.81
CA TRP A 6 -6.28 5.90 -4.25
C TRP A 6 -5.20 6.93 -4.51
N ARG A 7 -5.54 8.00 -5.23
CA ARG A 7 -4.63 9.12 -5.47
C ARG A 7 -4.74 10.14 -4.34
N ILE A 8 -3.60 10.60 -3.82
CA ILE A 8 -3.56 11.73 -2.87
C ILE A 8 -3.17 13.04 -3.55
N CYS A 9 -2.28 12.97 -4.55
CA CYS A 9 -1.86 14.11 -5.37
C CYS A 9 -1.35 13.63 -6.74
N PRO A 10 -0.99 14.51 -7.68
CA PRO A 10 -0.48 14.11 -9.00
C PRO A 10 0.73 13.18 -8.94
N GLU A 11 1.61 13.38 -7.96
CA GLU A 11 2.89 12.69 -7.80
C GLU A 11 2.75 11.38 -7.02
N TYR A 12 1.73 11.24 -6.17
CA TYR A 12 1.62 10.12 -5.24
C TYR A 12 0.25 9.45 -5.19
N LEU A 13 0.31 8.13 -4.98
CA LEU A 13 -0.79 7.25 -4.62
C LEU A 13 -0.63 6.82 -3.16
N VAL A 14 -1.72 6.34 -2.60
CA VAL A 14 -1.76 5.74 -1.26
C VAL A 14 -2.30 4.33 -1.38
N GLY A 15 -1.51 3.37 -0.89
CA GLY A 15 -1.89 1.96 -0.79
C GLY A 15 -2.20 1.58 0.65
N TYR A 16 -3.44 1.19 0.94
CA TYR A 16 -3.81 0.54 2.19
C TYR A 16 -3.74 -0.97 2.00
N VAL A 17 -3.02 -1.66 2.88
CA VAL A 17 -2.70 -3.08 2.74
C VAL A 17 -2.98 -3.81 4.05
N GLU A 18 -3.91 -4.78 4.00
CA GLU A 18 -4.22 -5.68 5.12
C GLU A 18 -3.49 -7.01 5.00
N ASP A 19 -3.06 -7.38 3.79
CA ASP A 19 -2.43 -8.68 3.52
C ASP A 19 -0.97 -8.73 4.01
N PRO A 20 -0.65 -9.59 5.01
CA PRO A 20 0.72 -9.74 5.51
C PRO A 20 1.74 -10.18 4.46
N GLU A 21 1.34 -11.00 3.47
CA GLU A 21 2.23 -11.44 2.39
C GLU A 21 2.56 -10.30 1.44
N VAL A 22 1.56 -9.46 1.13
CA VAL A 22 1.77 -8.24 0.34
C VAL A 22 2.67 -7.26 1.11
N ILE A 23 2.45 -7.07 2.41
CA ILE A 23 3.32 -6.23 3.27
C ILE A 23 4.77 -6.74 3.25
N ARG A 24 4.99 -8.05 3.44
CA ARG A 24 6.33 -8.66 3.38
C ARG A 24 6.97 -8.46 2.01
N LYS A 25 6.20 -8.54 0.93
CA LYS A 25 6.68 -8.33 -0.43
C LYS A 25 7.02 -6.87 -0.71
N ILE A 26 6.22 -5.92 -0.24
CA ILE A 26 6.51 -4.48 -0.33
C ILE A 26 7.86 -4.18 0.33
N ARG A 27 8.03 -4.58 1.59
CA ARG A 27 9.26 -4.33 2.36
C ARG A 27 10.53 -4.93 1.73
N ARG A 28 10.39 -6.03 0.98
CA ARG A 28 11.52 -6.72 0.35
C ARG A 28 11.89 -6.13 -1.02
N SER A 29 10.89 -5.76 -1.81
CA SER A 29 11.07 -5.55 -3.26
C SER A 29 10.67 -4.15 -3.75
N TYR A 30 10.06 -3.33 -2.91
CA TYR A 30 9.55 -2.01 -3.30
C TYR A 30 10.09 -0.93 -2.35
N PRO A 31 11.39 -0.58 -2.44
CA PRO A 31 12.00 0.42 -1.56
C PRO A 31 11.37 1.81 -1.69
N GLU A 32 10.79 2.12 -2.86
CA GLU A 32 10.07 3.37 -3.15
C GLU A 32 8.72 3.48 -2.42
N PHE A 33 8.18 2.37 -1.92
CA PHE A 33 6.89 2.34 -1.22
C PHE A 33 7.15 2.68 0.25
N MET A 34 7.06 3.97 0.56
CA MET A 34 7.33 4.48 1.89
C MET A 34 6.15 4.24 2.82
N GLU A 35 6.42 3.63 3.98
CA GLU A 35 5.40 3.46 5.01
C GLU A 35 4.96 4.83 5.56
N PHE A 36 3.65 5.04 5.56
CA PHE A 36 3.02 6.31 5.93
C PHE A 36 2.18 6.18 7.21
N GLY A 37 1.71 4.97 7.53
CA GLY A 37 0.91 4.71 8.72
C GLY A 37 0.73 3.23 9.02
N ILE A 38 0.44 2.93 10.29
CA ILE A 38 0.13 1.59 10.79
C ILE A 38 -1.22 1.65 11.50
N TYR A 39 -2.12 0.74 11.16
CA TYR A 39 -3.44 0.64 11.80
C TYR A 39 -3.47 -0.50 12.80
N TYR A 40 -4.00 -0.19 13.99
CA TYR A 40 -4.12 -1.14 15.09
C TYR A 40 -5.60 -1.37 15.44
N ARG A 41 -5.94 -2.61 15.78
CA ARG A 41 -7.20 -2.97 16.44
C ARG A 41 -6.87 -3.85 17.63
N ASN A 42 -7.29 -3.44 18.82
CA ASN A 42 -7.02 -4.15 20.08
C ASN A 42 -5.52 -4.49 20.26
N GLY A 43 -4.63 -3.54 19.95
CA GLY A 43 -3.17 -3.73 20.04
C GLY A 43 -2.53 -4.56 18.92
N THR A 44 -3.33 -5.13 18.01
CA THR A 44 -2.83 -5.94 16.88
C THR A 44 -2.78 -5.09 15.60
N VAL A 45 -1.69 -5.21 14.84
CA VAL A 45 -1.57 -4.55 13.53
C VAL A 45 -2.53 -5.23 12.55
N ILE A 46 -3.47 -4.46 12.01
CA ILE A 46 -4.44 -4.96 11.02
C ILE A 46 -4.11 -4.51 9.60
N ALA A 47 -3.40 -3.39 9.44
CA ALA A 47 -3.06 -2.86 8.12
C ALA A 47 -1.88 -1.91 8.18
N ARG A 48 -1.28 -1.66 7.01
CA ARG A 48 -0.26 -0.62 6.80
C ARG A 48 -0.64 0.24 5.61
N GLN A 49 -0.26 1.51 5.68
CA GLN A 49 -0.42 2.48 4.61
C GLN A 49 0.94 2.78 3.99
N TYR A 50 0.98 2.83 2.66
CA TYR A 50 2.16 3.19 1.90
C TYR A 50 1.89 4.37 0.99
N ARG A 51 2.82 5.33 0.96
CA ARG A 51 2.90 6.35 -0.08
C ARG A 51 3.69 5.77 -1.25
N ILE A 52 3.09 5.83 -2.44
CA ILE A 52 3.60 5.18 -3.64
C ILE A 52 3.77 6.23 -4.74
N PRO A 53 4.95 6.39 -5.33
CA PRO A 53 5.14 7.24 -6.51
C PRO A 53 4.19 6.89 -7.66
N SER A 54 3.62 7.90 -8.33
CA SER A 54 2.61 7.68 -9.38
C SER A 54 3.13 6.97 -10.63
N ASP A 55 4.43 7.02 -10.88
CA ASP A 55 5.10 6.22 -11.92
C ASP A 55 5.06 4.71 -11.61
N GLN A 56 5.00 4.32 -10.34
CA GLN A 56 4.83 2.94 -9.87
C GLN A 56 3.37 2.46 -9.87
N LYS A 57 2.42 3.25 -10.38
CA LYS A 57 0.97 2.94 -10.42
C LYS A 57 0.65 1.55 -10.96
N ARG A 58 1.31 1.13 -12.05
CA ARG A 58 1.06 -0.19 -12.67
C ARG A 58 1.48 -1.32 -11.74
N SER A 59 2.65 -1.18 -11.12
CA SER A 59 3.17 -2.13 -10.13
C SER A 59 2.26 -2.20 -8.91
N ALA A 60 1.81 -1.06 -8.39
CA ALA A 60 0.91 -0.97 -7.25
C ALA A 60 -0.42 -1.69 -7.51
N ARG A 61 -1.07 -1.42 -8.65
CA ARG A 61 -2.32 -2.10 -9.04
C ARG A 61 -2.16 -3.62 -9.11
N ARG A 62 -1.09 -4.09 -9.76
CA ARG A 62 -0.81 -5.54 -9.89
C ARG A 62 -0.51 -6.18 -8.54
N LEU A 63 0.25 -5.49 -7.70
CA LEU A 63 0.68 -6.00 -6.40
C LEU A 63 -0.48 -6.07 -5.40
N LEU A 64 -1.29 -5.02 -5.31
CA LEU A 64 -2.40 -4.94 -4.38
C LEU A 64 -3.65 -5.67 -4.90
N GLY A 65 -3.71 -5.98 -6.20
CA GLY A 65 -4.85 -6.65 -6.83
C GLY A 65 -6.09 -5.77 -6.95
N VAL A 66 -5.93 -4.44 -6.90
CA VAL A 66 -7.03 -3.48 -6.88
C VAL A 66 -6.83 -2.40 -7.94
N ASN A 67 -7.96 -1.85 -8.40
CA ASN A 67 -7.95 -0.67 -9.26
C ASN A 67 -7.78 0.60 -8.42
N LEU A 68 -7.47 1.69 -9.12
CA LEU A 68 -7.44 3.01 -8.50
C LEU A 68 -8.89 3.44 -8.25
N THR A 69 -9.24 3.74 -7.01
CA THR A 69 -10.51 4.35 -6.63
C THR A 69 -10.45 5.86 -6.74
#